data_AF-A0A6N7VMF8-F1
#
_entry.id   AF-A0A6N7VMF8-F1
#
_cell.length_a   1.000
_cell.length_b   1.000
_cell.length_c   1.000
_cell.angle_alpha   90.00
_cell.angle_beta   90.00
_cell.angle_gamma   90.00
#
_symmetry.space_group_name_H-M   'P 1'
#
loop_
_entity.id
_entity.type
_entity.pdbx_description
1 polymer ?
#
loop_
_entity_poly.entity_id
_entity_poly.type
_entity_poly.pdbx_seq_one_letter_code
_entity_poly.pdbx_strand_id
1 'polypeptide(L)' 'MNEKEAESLKKTALSQAELQAAGCPEETIRKILQEKNDRCQCRCLRQYRKEILAKLHREQEKLTNVDYLLYHMEK' A
#
# COMPACT_ATOMS: atom_id res chain seq x y z
N MET A 1 30.53 -3.46 -29.11
CA MET A 1 30.20 -4.23 -27.90
C MET A 1 30.37 -3.31 -26.69
N ASN A 2 29.27 -2.77 -26.18
CA ASN A 2 29.01 -2.53 -24.76
C ASN A 2 27.52 -2.17 -24.65
N GLU A 3 26.69 -3.17 -24.89
CA GLU A 3 25.22 -3.18 -24.70
C GLU A 3 24.83 -3.13 -23.20
N LYS A 4 25.65 -2.52 -22.34
CA LYS A 4 25.43 -2.46 -20.88
C LYS A 4 24.92 -1.11 -20.37
N GLU A 5 24.59 -0.18 -21.26
CA GLU A 5 23.95 1.10 -20.89
C GLU A 5 22.48 1.19 -21.32
N ALA A 6 21.90 0.09 -21.83
CA ALA A 6 20.49 0.04 -22.24
C ALA A 6 19.52 -0.40 -21.12
N GLU A 7 20.04 -0.76 -19.95
CA GLU A 7 19.23 -1.31 -18.83
C GLU A 7 19.05 -0.33 -17.66
N SER A 8 19.37 0.94 -17.87
CA SER A 8 19.06 2.03 -16.96
C SER A 8 17.84 2.78 -17.48
N LEU A 9 16.79 2.87 -16.66
CA LEU A 9 15.60 3.71 -16.86
C LEU A 9 14.47 3.13 -17.73
N LYS A 10 13.97 1.94 -17.40
CA LYS A 10 12.49 1.84 -17.35
C LYS A 10 12.01 2.64 -16.14
N LYS A 11 11.98 3.98 -16.28
CA LYS A 11 11.20 4.86 -15.38
C LYS A 11 9.73 4.54 -15.66
N THR A 12 9.24 3.46 -15.09
CA THR A 12 7.82 3.18 -15.10
C THR A 12 7.20 4.16 -14.13
N ALA A 13 6.74 5.29 -14.65
CA ALA A 13 5.90 6.20 -13.89
C ALA A 13 4.76 5.39 -13.29
N LEU A 14 4.51 5.56 -11.98
CA LEU A 14 3.39 4.92 -11.30
C LEU A 14 2.11 5.23 -12.05
N SER A 15 1.41 4.20 -12.53
CA SER A 15 0.13 4.36 -13.21
C SER A 15 -1.03 4.39 -12.20
N GLN A 16 -2.11 5.08 -12.58
CA GLN A 16 -3.34 5.08 -11.79
C GLN A 16 -3.87 3.66 -11.53
N ALA A 17 -3.78 2.77 -12.54
CA ALA A 17 -4.25 1.39 -12.43
C ALA A 17 -3.46 0.58 -11.39
N GLU A 18 -2.14 0.74 -11.32
CA GLU A 18 -1.30 0.07 -10.30
C GLU A 18 -1.65 0.55 -8.90
N LEU A 19 -1.90 1.85 -8.72
CA LEU A 19 -2.27 2.41 -7.43
C LEU A 19 -3.68 1.97 -6.99
N GLN A 20 -4.61 1.86 -7.94
CA GLN A 20 -5.96 1.30 -7.69
C GLN A 20 -5.88 -0.19 -7.34
N ALA A 21 -5.07 -0.98 -8.06
CA ALA A 21 -4.85 -2.39 -7.75
C ALA A 21 -4.20 -2.58 -6.37
N ALA A 22 -3.36 -1.65 -5.94
CA ALA A 22 -2.81 -1.59 -4.58
C ALA A 22 -3.84 -1.14 -3.52
N GLY A 23 -5.09 -0.88 -3.92
CA GLY A 23 -6.18 -0.44 -3.05
C GLY A 23 -6.07 0.99 -2.58
N CYS A 24 -5.18 1.81 -3.15
CA CYS A 24 -5.04 3.22 -2.75
C CYS A 24 -6.38 3.94 -2.96
N PRO A 25 -6.87 4.73 -1.99
CA PRO A 25 -8.06 5.53 -2.19
C PRO A 25 -7.79 6.64 -3.22
N GLU A 26 -8.84 7.06 -3.93
CA GLU A 26 -8.73 8.00 -5.06
C GLU A 26 -8.01 9.30 -4.68
N GLU A 27 -8.24 9.82 -3.47
CA GLU A 27 -7.53 10.99 -2.94
C GLU A 27 -6.02 10.77 -2.80
N THR A 28 -5.60 9.57 -2.38
CA THR A 28 -4.17 9.22 -2.26
C THR A 28 -3.56 9.02 -3.64
N ILE A 29 -4.30 8.43 -4.58
CA ILE A 29 -3.86 8.27 -5.97
C ILE A 29 -3.62 9.63 -6.61
N ARG A 30 -4.57 10.56 -6.50
CA ARG A 30 -4.43 11.93 -7.02
C ARG A 30 -3.20 12.63 -6.44
N LYS A 31 -2.96 12.52 -5.13
CA LYS A 31 -1.77 13.08 -4.48
C LYS A 31 -0.47 12.49 -5.04
N ILE A 32 -0.39 11.16 -5.18
CA ILE A 32 0.81 10.49 -5.69
C ILE A 32 1.08 10.85 -7.15
N LEU A 33 0.04 10.91 -7.99
CA LEU A 33 0.18 11.23 -9.42
C LEU A 33 0.50 12.71 -9.68
N GLN A 34 0.11 13.61 -8.78
CA GLN A 34 0.47 15.04 -8.86
C GLN A 34 1.94 15.31 -8.47
N GLU A 35 2.54 14.45 -7.66
CA GLU A 35 3.93 14.58 -7.25
C GLU A 35 4.87 14.23 -8.41
N LYS A 36 5.72 15.19 -8.81
CA LYS A 36 6.74 15.01 -9.85
C LYS A 36 8.04 14.38 -9.32
N ASN A 37 8.12 14.14 -8.02
CA ASN A 37 9.32 13.65 -7.34
C ASN A 37 9.09 12.25 -6.78
N ASP A 38 9.87 11.29 -7.28
CA ASP A 38 9.84 9.88 -6.87
C ASP A 38 9.96 9.73 -5.34
N ARG A 39 10.74 10.60 -4.67
CA ARG A 39 10.88 10.56 -3.20
C ARG A 39 9.58 10.91 -2.48
N CYS A 40 8.83 11.89 -3.00
CA CYS A 40 7.53 12.28 -2.45
C CYS A 40 6.50 11.16 -2.65
N GLN A 41 6.48 10.56 -3.85
CA GLN A 41 5.62 9.42 -4.16
C GLN A 41 5.91 8.23 -3.24
N CYS A 42 7.19 7.87 -3.05
CA CYS A 42 7.59 6.83 -2.10
C CYS A 42 7.17 7.15 -0.66
N ARG A 43 7.26 8.42 -0.23
CA ARG A 43 6.81 8.84 1.11
C ARG A 43 5.31 8.65 1.27
N CYS A 44 4.50 9.03 0.28
CA CYS A 44 3.05 8.82 0.28
C CYS A 44 2.70 7.34 0.36
N LEU A 45 3.35 6.48 -0.43
CA LEU A 45 3.13 5.03 -0.38
C LEU A 45 3.53 4.42 0.96
N ARG A 46 4.64 4.87 1.57
CA ARG A 46 5.05 4.41 2.92
C ARG A 46 4.04 4.81 3.98
N GLN A 47 3.46 5.99 3.88
CA GLN A 47 2.40 6.45 4.78
C GLN A 47 1.16 5.58 4.62
N TYR A 48 0.71 5.36 3.38
CA TYR A 48 -0.42 4.50 3.08
C TYR A 48 -0.22 3.06 3.59
N ARG A 49 0.99 2.50 3.42
CA ARG A 49 1.36 1.19 3.98
C ARG A 49 1.18 1.13 5.50
N LYS A 50 1.58 2.19 6.23
CA LYS A 50 1.41 2.23 7.70
C LYS A 50 -0.06 2.25 8.09
N GLU A 51 -0.90 2.95 7.34
CA GLU A 51 -2.34 3.03 7.59
C GLU A 51 -3.03 1.67 7.37
N ILE A 52 -2.68 0.96 6.29
CA ILE A 52 -3.16 -0.41 6.06
C ILE A 52 -2.75 -1.31 7.22
N LEU A 53 -1.47 -1.26 7.61
CA LEU A 53 -0.96 -2.12 8.69
C LEU A 53 -1.67 -1.85 10.02
N ALA A 54 -1.91 -0.58 10.34
CA ALA A 54 -2.65 -0.20 11.55
C ALA A 54 -4.10 -0.71 11.53
N LYS A 55 -4.78 -0.62 10.38
CA LYS A 55 -6.12 -1.20 10.20
C LYS A 55 -6.09 -2.71 10.37
N LEU A 56 -5.15 -3.40 9.74
CA LEU A 56 -4.99 -4.85 9.84
C LEU A 56 -4.80 -5.29 11.29
N HIS A 57 -3.93 -4.64 12.05
CA HIS A 57 -3.73 -4.98 13.47
C HIS A 57 -5.00 -4.78 14.31
N ARG A 58 -5.79 -3.73 14.04
CA ARG A 58 -7.08 -3.51 14.71
C ARG A 58 -8.11 -4.59 14.36
N GLU A 59 -8.19 -4.98 13.10
CA GLU A 59 -9.10 -6.07 12.69
C GLU A 59 -8.65 -7.41 13.27
N GLN A 60 -7.33 -7.66 13.37
CA GLN A 60 -6.79 -8.85 14.01
C GLN A 60 -7.16 -8.92 15.51
N GLU A 61 -7.08 -7.80 16.22
CA GLU A 61 -7.49 -7.72 17.62
C GLU A 61 -8.99 -8.00 17.80
N LYS A 62 -9.84 -7.43 16.93
CA LYS A 62 -11.28 -7.73 16.94
C LYS A 62 -11.55 -9.20 16.68
N LEU A 63 -10.85 -9.81 15.72
CA LEU A 63 -10.99 -11.23 15.41
C LEU A 63 -10.65 -12.09 16.64
N THR A 64 -9.53 -11.81 17.31
CA THR A 64 -9.15 -12.50 18.55
C THR A 64 -10.21 -12.37 19.65
N ASN A 65 -10.84 -11.19 19.79
CA ASN A 65 -11.92 -11.00 20.75
C ASN A 65 -13.17 -11.83 20.37
N VAL A 66 -13.52 -11.91 19.09
CA VAL A 66 -14.62 -12.74 18.61
C VAL A 66 -14.32 -14.22 18.83
N ASP A 67 -13.12 -14.69 18.52
CA ASP A 67 -12.69 -16.07 18.75
C ASP A 67 -12.77 -16.45 20.24
N TYR A 68 -12.38 -15.54 21.13
CA TYR A 68 -12.53 -15.73 22.57
C TYR A 68 -14.00 -15.87 22.99
N LEU A 69 -14.89 -15.03 22.45
CA LEU A 69 -16.33 -15.14 22.74
C LEU A 69 -16.91 -16.46 22.23
N LEU A 70 -16.52 -16.89 21.03
CA LEU A 70 -16.95 -18.17 20.46
C LEU A 70 -16.48 -19.34 21.33
N TYR A 71 -15.21 -19.38 21.72
CA TYR A 71 -14.67 -20.41 22.61
C TYR A 71 -15.46 -20.54 23.93
N HIS A 72 -15.92 -19.41 24.49
CA HIS A 72 -16.74 -19.42 25.70
C HIS A 72 -18.19 -19.87 25.48
N MET A 73 -18.77 -19.59 24.31
CA MET A 73 -20.15 -19.96 23.99
C MET A 73 -20.28 -21.39 23.47
N GLU A 74 -19.24 -21.93 22.82
CA GLU A 74 -19.20 -23.31 22.31
C GLU A 74 -18.85 -24.34 23.40
N LYS A 75 -18.85 -23.92 24.67
CA LYS A 75 -18.63 -24.77 25.85
C LYS A 75 -19.90 -25.45 26.35
#